data_AF-A0A0A8X3S0-F1
#
_entry.id   AF-A0A0A8X3S0-F1
#
_cell.length_a   1.000
_cell.length_b   1.000
_cell.length_c   1.000
_cell.angle_alpha   90.00
_cell.angle_beta   90.00
_cell.angle_gamma   90.00
#
_symmetry.space_group_name_H-M   'P 1'
#
loop_
_entity.id
_entity.type
_entity.pdbx_description
1 polymer ?
#
loop_
_entity_poly.entity_id
_entity_poly.type
_entity_poly.pdbx_seq_one_letter_code
_entity_poly.pdbx_strand_id
1 'polypeptide(L)'
;MFFKKKRMVLFLVPVLLIVGLYFYDANLDVYINKTDGVIVHKDKEFHRGYETYQKYYVNGEKTFEIDRLIGKTENSKFLGFKESVWKIKGEPEDKVVFVKGLMIEGVYERK
;
A
#
# COMPACT_ATOMS: atom_id res chain seq x y z
N MET A 1 42.49 6.48 -16.48
CA MET A 1 41.74 5.38 -15.82
C MET A 1 40.40 5.81 -15.19
N PHE A 2 40.17 7.11 -14.90
CA PHE A 2 38.94 7.62 -14.29
C PHE A 2 37.66 7.49 -15.15
N PHE A 3 37.76 7.55 -16.48
CA PHE A 3 36.60 7.43 -17.38
C PHE A 3 35.93 6.04 -17.36
N LYS A 4 36.69 4.96 -17.12
CA LYS A 4 36.14 3.59 -17.04
C LYS A 4 35.31 3.38 -15.75
N LYS A 5 35.72 3.99 -14.62
CA LYS A 5 34.97 3.91 -13.35
C LYS A 5 33.61 4.63 -13.42
N LYS A 6 33.53 5.79 -14.08
CA LYS A 6 32.27 6.55 -14.27
C LYS A 6 31.21 5.77 -15.06
N ARG A 7 31.61 5.04 -16.12
CA ARG A 7 30.68 4.19 -16.89
C ARG A 7 30.15 3.01 -16.08
N MET A 8 30.99 2.42 -15.22
CA MET A 8 30.59 1.29 -14.37
C MET A 8 29.54 1.70 -13.33
N VAL A 9 29.70 2.87 -12.71
CA VAL A 9 28.69 3.45 -11.79
C VAL A 9 27.36 3.68 -12.50
N LEU A 10 27.38 4.10 -13.76
CA LEU A 10 26.17 4.32 -14.57
C LEU A 10 25.33 3.06 -14.75
N PHE A 11 25.95 1.87 -14.79
CA PHE A 11 25.25 0.59 -14.84
C PHE A 11 24.94 0.02 -13.44
N LEU A 12 25.80 0.28 -12.46
CA LEU A 12 25.64 -0.24 -11.11
C LEU A 12 24.45 0.41 -10.38
N VAL A 13 24.29 1.74 -10.50
CA VAL A 13 23.23 2.49 -9.84
C VAL A 13 21.82 2.00 -10.23
N PRO A 14 21.45 1.85 -11.51
CA PRO A 14 20.13 1.34 -11.87
C PRO A 14 19.91 -0.10 -11.41
N VAL A 15 20.94 -0.96 -11.45
CA VAL A 15 20.84 -2.33 -10.94
C VAL A 15 20.59 -2.34 -9.43
N LEU A 16 21.33 -1.54 -8.66
CA LEU A 16 21.12 -1.41 -7.21
C LEU A 16 19.75 -0.81 -6.88
N LEU A 17 19.26 0.15 -7.68
CA LEU A 17 17.91 0.69 -7.54
C LEU A 17 16.84 -0.38 -7.78
N ILE A 18 16.96 -1.17 -8.85
CA ILE A 18 16.01 -2.26 -9.16
C ILE A 18 16.01 -3.29 -8.03
N VAL A 19 17.19 -3.70 -7.56
CA VAL A 19 17.34 -4.65 -6.46
C VAL A 19 16.73 -4.08 -5.18
N GLY A 20 17.01 -2.81 -4.85
CA GLY A 20 16.44 -2.14 -3.68
C GLY A 20 14.91 -2.05 -3.74
N LEU A 21 14.35 -1.72 -4.90
CA LEU A 21 12.90 -1.70 -5.12
C LEU A 21 12.29 -3.10 -5.03
N TYR A 22 12.97 -4.12 -5.54
CA TYR A 22 12.52 -5.50 -5.46
C TYR A 22 12.49 -5.99 -4.00
N PHE A 23 13.55 -5.73 -3.23
CA PHE A 23 13.56 -6.05 -1.80
C PHE A 23 12.50 -5.27 -1.03
N TYR A 24 12.27 -4.00 -1.37
CA TYR A 24 11.21 -3.21 -0.75
C TYR A 24 9.83 -3.83 -1.02
N ASP A 25 9.52 -4.16 -2.28
CA ASP A 25 8.25 -4.79 -2.66
C ASP A 25 8.08 -6.19 -2.05
N ALA A 26 9.17 -6.96 -1.92
CA ALA A 26 9.14 -8.28 -1.29
C ALA A 26 8.89 -8.24 0.22
N ASN A 27 9.24 -7.14 0.90
CA ASN A 27 8.99 -6.95 2.33
C ASN A 27 7.61 -6.35 2.64
N LEU A 28 6.83 -5.99 1.63
CA LEU A 28 5.47 -5.50 1.84
C LEU A 28 4.57 -6.62 2.33
N ASP A 29 3.80 -6.33 3.37
CA ASP A 29 2.83 -7.26 3.92
C ASP A 29 1.73 -7.58 2.89
N VAL A 30 1.32 -8.85 2.82
CA VAL A 30 0.26 -9.30 1.91
C VAL A 30 -1.09 -9.25 2.63
N TYR A 31 -2.07 -8.62 1.98
CA TYR A 31 -3.45 -8.52 2.44
C TYR A 31 -4.36 -9.34 1.49
N ILE A 32 -5.32 -10.07 2.04
CA ILE A 32 -6.27 -10.86 1.24
C ILE A 32 -7.58 -10.10 1.15
N ASN A 33 -8.04 -9.82 -0.06
CA ASN A 33 -9.37 -9.27 -0.29
C ASN A 33 -10.38 -10.43 -0.34
N LYS A 34 -11.25 -10.51 0.68
CA LYS A 34 -12.25 -11.59 0.79
C LYS A 34 -13.53 -11.26 0.02
N THR A 35 -14.07 -10.06 0.25
CA THR A 35 -15.38 -9.61 -0.26
C THR A 35 -15.37 -8.09 -0.42
N ASP A 36 -16.37 -7.54 -1.10
CA ASP A 36 -16.51 -6.09 -1.25
C ASP A 36 -16.50 -5.37 0.10
N GLY A 37 -15.41 -4.63 0.34
CA GLY A 37 -15.21 -3.87 1.57
C GLY A 37 -14.58 -4.65 2.74
N VAL A 38 -13.98 -5.84 2.53
CA VAL A 38 -13.26 -6.57 3.59
C VAL A 38 -11.88 -7.01 3.13
N ILE A 39 -10.86 -6.61 3.89
CA ILE A 39 -9.48 -7.08 3.73
C ILE A 39 -9.03 -7.84 4.97
N VAL A 40 -8.19 -8.85 4.80
CA VAL A 40 -7.66 -9.69 5.88
C VAL A 40 -6.14 -9.61 5.90
N HIS A 41 -5.56 -9.38 7.08
CA HIS A 41 -4.12 -9.34 7.29
C HIS A 41 -3.74 -9.94 8.64
N LYS A 42 -2.81 -10.90 8.64
CA LYS A 42 -2.36 -11.62 9.85
C LYS A 42 -3.55 -12.10 10.71
N ASP A 43 -4.51 -12.74 10.07
CA ASP A 43 -5.76 -13.26 10.68
C ASP A 43 -6.69 -12.21 11.30
N LYS A 44 -6.46 -10.92 11.00
CA LYS A 44 -7.35 -9.81 11.40
C LYS A 44 -8.13 -9.31 10.20
N GLU A 45 -9.42 -9.06 10.40
CA GLU A 45 -10.30 -8.50 9.38
C GLU A 45 -10.43 -6.98 9.55
N PHE A 46 -10.35 -6.26 8.44
CA PHE A 46 -10.60 -4.84 8.36
C PHE A 46 -11.76 -4.62 7.40
N HIS A 47 -12.66 -3.73 7.81
CA HIS A 47 -13.90 -3.48 7.10
C HIS A 47 -13.96 -2.03 6.64
N ARG A 48 -14.45 -1.84 5.42
CA ARG A 48 -14.86 -0.56 4.90
C ARG A 48 -16.36 -0.42 5.07
N GLY A 49 -16.80 0.69 5.66
CA GLY A 49 -18.21 0.99 5.86
C GLY A 49 -18.51 2.48 5.76
N TYR A 50 -19.80 2.82 5.78
CA TYR A 50 -20.26 4.21 5.74
C TYR A 50 -19.74 5.03 6.94
N GLU A 51 -19.75 4.43 8.14
CA GLU A 51 -19.23 5.07 9.36
C GLU A 51 -17.73 5.39 9.24
N THR A 52 -16.92 4.41 8.83
CA THR A 52 -15.49 4.62 8.58
C THR A 52 -15.26 5.66 7.49
N TYR A 53 -16.09 5.68 6.43
CA TYR A 53 -16.00 6.71 5.41
C TYR A 53 -16.26 8.12 5.97
N GLN A 54 -17.32 8.32 6.75
CA GLN A 54 -17.63 9.62 7.35
C GLN A 54 -16.55 10.14 8.31
N LYS A 55 -15.83 9.25 9.00
CA LYS A 55 -14.72 9.62 9.89
C LYS A 55 -13.54 10.23 9.12
N TYR A 56 -13.23 9.66 7.95
CA TYR A 56 -12.00 9.96 7.20
C TYR A 56 -12.24 10.79 5.92
N TYR A 57 -13.50 11.09 5.61
CA TYR A 57 -13.89 11.89 4.44
C TYR A 57 -14.95 12.93 4.82
N VAL A 58 -14.71 14.19 4.46
CA VAL A 58 -15.66 15.29 4.63
C VAL A 58 -15.96 15.87 3.25
N ASN A 59 -17.24 15.91 2.86
CA ASN A 59 -17.69 16.35 1.53
C ASN A 59 -17.02 15.58 0.36
N GLY A 60 -16.58 14.35 0.60
CA GLY A 60 -15.85 13.53 -0.39
C GLY A 60 -14.33 13.79 -0.43
N GLU A 61 -13.83 14.74 0.34
CA GLU A 61 -12.40 15.01 0.46
C GLU A 61 -11.80 14.24 1.63
N LYS A 62 -10.59 13.70 1.43
CA LYS A 62 -9.83 13.00 2.49
C LYS A 62 -9.41 14.00 3.55
N THR A 63 -9.63 13.65 4.81
CA THR A 63 -9.22 14.47 5.96
C THR A 63 -7.97 13.96 6.68
N PHE A 64 -7.29 12.95 6.11
CA PHE A 64 -6.12 12.30 6.68
C PHE A 64 -4.90 12.36 5.76
N GLU A 65 -3.72 12.25 6.36
CA GLU A 65 -2.46 12.13 5.63
C GLU A 65 -2.05 10.66 5.50
N ILE A 66 -1.49 10.31 4.33
CA ILE A 66 -0.92 8.99 4.08
C ILE A 66 0.53 9.00 4.55
N ASP A 67 0.93 8.05 5.38
CA ASP A 67 2.29 7.94 5.92
C ASP A 67 3.20 7.14 4.98
N ARG A 68 3.07 5.81 5.00
CA ARG A 68 3.93 4.90 4.23
C ARG A 68 3.16 3.71 3.66
N LEU A 69 3.71 3.14 2.59
CA LEU A 69 3.23 1.88 2.02
C LEU A 69 3.66 0.74 2.96
N ILE A 70 2.67 -0.02 3.44
CA ILE A 70 2.89 -1.11 4.38
C ILE A 70 2.59 -2.47 3.76
N GLY A 71 1.77 -2.50 2.71
CA GLY A 71 1.36 -3.76 2.12
C GLY A 71 0.79 -3.65 0.73
N LYS A 72 0.43 -4.81 0.20
CA LYS A 72 -0.25 -4.98 -1.07
C LYS A 72 -1.28 -6.10 -0.99
N THR A 73 -2.35 -5.98 -1.75
CA THR A 73 -3.36 -7.04 -1.84
C THR A 73 -2.87 -8.16 -2.76
N GLU A 74 -3.13 -9.42 -2.39
CA GLU A 74 -2.78 -10.58 -3.22
C GLU A 74 -3.63 -10.68 -4.49
N ASN A 75 -4.93 -10.41 -4.35
CA ASN A 75 -5.91 -10.41 -5.42
C ASN A 75 -6.48 -9.01 -5.63
N SER A 76 -6.53 -8.58 -6.88
CA SER A 76 -7.20 -7.35 -7.28
C SER A 76 -8.35 -7.70 -8.22
N LYS A 77 -9.35 -6.82 -8.25
CA LYS A 77 -10.40 -6.88 -9.28
C LYS A 77 -9.85 -6.69 -10.70
N PHE A 78 -8.61 -6.19 -10.84
CA PHE A 78 -7.96 -5.95 -12.12
C PHE A 78 -6.73 -6.84 -12.29
N LEU A 79 -6.75 -7.67 -13.35
CA LEU A 79 -5.64 -8.51 -13.75
C LEU A 79 -4.35 -7.69 -13.89
N GLY A 80 -3.34 -8.05 -13.10
CA GLY A 80 -2.02 -7.43 -13.11
C GLY A 80 -1.84 -6.21 -12.19
N PHE A 81 -2.90 -5.69 -11.55
CA PHE A 81 -2.81 -4.51 -10.68
C PHE A 81 -3.06 -4.84 -9.23
N LYS A 82 -2.02 -5.11 -8.44
CA LYS A 82 -2.17 -5.27 -6.99
C LYS A 82 -2.55 -3.95 -6.33
N GLU A 83 -3.55 -3.98 -5.47
CA GLU A 83 -3.92 -2.81 -4.66
C GLU A 83 -2.85 -2.56 -3.61
N SER A 84 -2.65 -1.29 -3.27
CA SER A 84 -1.63 -0.85 -2.32
C SER A 84 -2.27 -0.50 -0.98
N VAL A 85 -1.69 -0.99 0.11
CA VAL A 85 -2.17 -0.78 1.48
C VAL A 85 -1.21 0.16 2.19
N TRP A 86 -1.75 1.26 2.68
CA TRP A 86 -1.01 2.36 3.26
C TRP A 86 -1.41 2.58 4.71
N LYS A 87 -0.43 3.02 5.49
CA LYS A 87 -0.66 3.52 6.83
C LYS A 87 -1.22 4.94 6.78
N ILE A 88 -2.19 5.22 7.66
CA ILE A 88 -2.68 6.57 7.91
C ILE A 88 -1.83 7.21 9.01
N LYS A 89 -1.36 8.43 8.78
CA LYS A 89 -0.52 9.15 9.74
C LYS A 89 -1.29 9.42 11.04
N GLY A 90 -0.65 9.14 12.17
CA GLY A 90 -1.26 9.30 13.49
C GLY A 90 -2.13 8.13 13.93
N GLU A 91 -2.40 7.17 13.06
CA GLU A 91 -3.20 5.99 13.36
C GLU A 91 -2.34 4.70 13.37
N PRO A 92 -2.67 3.74 14.24
CA PRO A 92 -1.95 2.49 14.28
C PRO A 92 -2.41 1.53 13.17
N GLU A 93 -1.43 0.89 12.51
CA GLU A 93 -1.62 0.02 11.34
C GLU A 93 -2.52 -1.20 11.62
N ASP A 94 -2.63 -1.60 12.90
CA ASP A 94 -3.46 -2.72 13.34
C ASP A 94 -4.92 -2.31 13.64
N LYS A 95 -5.26 -1.03 13.51
CA LYS A 95 -6.63 -0.51 13.64
C LYS A 95 -7.18 0.00 12.33
N VAL A 96 -6.40 0.74 11.56
CA VAL A 96 -6.92 1.38 10.35
C VAL A 96 -5.85 1.51 9.29
N VAL A 97 -6.25 1.23 8.06
CA VAL A 97 -5.40 1.29 6.88
C VAL A 97 -6.15 1.90 5.71
N PHE A 98 -5.39 2.51 4.81
CA PHE A 98 -5.92 3.08 3.58
C PHE A 98 -5.54 2.21 2.39
N VAL A 99 -6.52 1.73 1.64
CA VAL A 99 -6.29 0.93 0.43
C VAL A 99 -6.51 1.80 -0.80
N LYS A 100 -5.55 1.77 -1.71
CA LYS A 100 -5.59 2.47 -2.99
C LYS A 100 -5.25 1.54 -4.15
N GLY A 101 -6.12 1.50 -5.13
CA GLY A 101 -5.98 0.75 -6.37
C GLY A 101 -6.65 1.48 -7.54
N LEU A 102 -6.70 0.82 -8.71
CA LEU A 102 -7.18 1.42 -9.95
C LEU A 102 -8.65 1.91 -9.87
N MET A 103 -9.52 1.13 -9.20
CA MET A 103 -10.96 1.41 -9.05
C MET A 103 -11.44 1.26 -7.60
N ILE A 104 -10.52 0.98 -6.68
CA ILE A 104 -10.83 0.82 -5.26
C ILE A 104 -9.97 1.79 -4.49
N GLU A 105 -10.63 2.73 -3.83
CA GLU A 105 -10.00 3.62 -2.88
C GLU A 105 -10.88 3.72 -1.64
N GLY A 106 -10.32 3.48 -0.45
CA GLY A 106 -11.08 3.59 0.79
C GLY A 106 -10.27 3.27 2.03
N VAL A 107 -10.80 3.74 3.17
CA VAL A 107 -10.26 3.45 4.50
C VAL A 107 -10.95 2.21 5.07
N TYR A 108 -10.15 1.32 5.65
CA TYR A 108 -10.56 0.07 6.26
C TYR A 108 -10.19 0.10 7.73
N GLU A 109 -11.19 -0.10 8.58
CA GLU A 109 -11.07 -0.07 10.04
C GLU A 109 -11.31 -1.47 10.59
N ARG A 110 -10.52 -1.87 11.58
CA ARG A 110 -10.68 -3.12 12.30
C ARG A 110 -11.94 -3.04 13.16
N LYS A 111 -12.79 -4.06 13.05
CA LYS A 111 -13.92 -4.27 13.96
C LYS A 111 -13.54 -5.21 15.10
#